data_AF-A0A5C5XQV8-F1
#
_entry.id   AF-A0A5C5XQV8-F1
#
_cell.length_a   1.000
_cell.length_b   1.000
_cell.length_c   1.000
_cell.angle_alpha   90.00
_cell.angle_beta   90.00
_cell.angle_gamma   90.00
#
_symmetry.space_group_name_H-M   'P 1'
#
loop_
_entity.id
_entity.type
_entity.pdbx_description
1 polymer ?
#
loop_
_entity_poly.entity_id
_entity_poly.type
_entity_poly.pdbx_seq_one_letter_code
_entity_poly.pdbx_strand_id
1 'polypeptide(L)'
;MDSRIRQFYTLAFVLVLTFLAASLWGVSITLAWVRDLPNRIVIDEDALSVAIGSIVTESYRAVFRDGDTATQAQVLTEQFLPMVTDDVAGRDWVRDEYRDDLLRLSDSSDAAVASAASAVLAVLERGSDLAAPIPVK
;
A
#
# COMPACT_ATOMS: atom_id res chain seq x y z
N MET A 1 16.06 48.75 -22.97
CA MET A 1 15.93 47.34 -22.52
C MET A 1 16.11 46.47 -23.75
N ASP A 2 17.17 45.67 -23.78
CA ASP A 2 17.69 45.03 -24.98
C ASP A 2 16.68 44.07 -25.63
N SER A 3 16.52 44.12 -26.96
CA SER A 3 15.46 43.38 -27.68
C SER A 3 15.57 41.87 -27.47
N ARG A 4 16.79 41.37 -27.27
CA ARG A 4 17.10 39.96 -26.98
C ARG A 4 16.64 39.53 -25.59
N ILE A 5 16.75 40.40 -24.60
CA ILE A 5 16.29 40.13 -23.23
C ILE A 5 14.76 40.07 -23.21
N ARG A 6 14.09 40.98 -23.94
CA ARG A 6 12.62 40.96 -24.06
C ARG A 6 12.13 39.69 -24.75
N GLN A 7 12.80 39.23 -25.82
CA GLN A 7 12.48 37.97 -26.49
C GLN A 7 12.64 36.75 -25.58
N PHE A 8 13.70 36.70 -24.76
CA PHE A 8 13.91 35.58 -23.84
C PHE A 8 12.80 35.45 -22.80
N TYR A 9 12.38 36.57 -22.18
CA TYR A 9 11.27 36.56 -21.23
C TYR A 9 9.93 36.18 -21.87
N THR A 10 9.66 36.65 -23.10
CA THR A 10 8.46 36.23 -23.83
C THR A 10 8.47 34.72 -24.10
N LEU A 11 9.63 34.15 -24.46
CA LEU A 11 9.75 32.73 -24.77
C LEU A 11 9.60 31.86 -23.52
N ALA A 12 10.22 32.25 -22.40
CA ALA A 12 10.06 31.57 -21.11
C ALA A 12 8.61 31.63 -20.61
N PHE A 13 7.94 32.78 -20.76
CA PHE A 13 6.55 32.96 -20.35
C PHE A 13 5.60 32.09 -21.17
N VAL A 14 5.79 32.02 -22.49
CA VAL A 14 5.02 31.12 -23.37
C VAL A 14 5.26 29.66 -23.02
N LEU A 15 6.49 29.27 -22.64
CA LEU A 15 6.81 27.90 -22.29
C LEU A 15 6.15 27.47 -20.97
N VAL A 16 6.14 28.35 -19.97
CA VAL A 16 5.42 28.13 -18.71
C VAL A 16 3.91 28.06 -18.93
N LEU A 17 3.35 28.94 -19.76
CA LEU A 17 1.93 28.88 -20.10
C LEU A 17 1.57 27.61 -20.85
N THR A 18 2.42 27.16 -21.78
CA THR A 18 2.24 25.89 -22.49
C THR A 18 2.29 24.71 -21.53
N PHE A 19 3.21 24.73 -20.56
CA PHE A 19 3.34 23.68 -19.55
C PHE A 19 2.13 23.65 -18.61
N LEU A 20 1.66 24.82 -18.16
CA LEU A 20 0.45 24.94 -17.35
C LEU A 20 -0.79 24.52 -18.12
N ALA A 21 -0.91 24.90 -19.40
CA ALA A 21 -2.00 24.49 -20.26
C ALA A 21 -1.97 22.98 -20.52
N ALA A 22 -0.81 22.37 -20.77
CA ALA A 22 -0.67 20.93 -20.93
C ALA A 22 -0.99 20.16 -19.63
N SER A 23 -0.62 20.72 -18.48
CA SER A 23 -0.94 20.14 -17.17
C SER A 23 -2.44 20.24 -16.86
N LEU A 24 -3.05 21.40 -17.12
CA LEU A 24 -4.50 21.59 -17.00
C LEU A 24 -5.27 20.73 -18.01
N TRP A 25 -4.73 20.53 -19.21
CA TRP A 25 -5.28 19.66 -20.24
C TRP A 25 -5.18 18.18 -19.85
N GLY A 26 -4.09 17.77 -19.21
CA GLY A 26 -3.95 16.44 -18.63
C GLY A 26 -4.99 16.18 -17.53
N VAL A 27 -5.21 17.16 -16.65
CA VAL A 27 -6.23 17.09 -15.58
C VAL A 27 -7.65 17.14 -16.14
N SER A 28 -7.91 17.89 -17.21
CA SER A 28 -9.23 17.93 -17.83
C SER A 28 -9.53 16.69 -18.67
N ILE A 29 -8.53 16.05 -19.30
CA ILE A 29 -8.69 14.74 -19.94
C ILE A 29 -9.01 13.67 -18.89
N THR A 30 -8.33 13.64 -17.74
CA THR A 30 -8.63 12.65 -16.69
C THR A 30 -10.02 12.87 -16.09
N LEU A 31 -10.44 14.12 -15.88
CA LEU A 31 -11.79 14.44 -15.41
C LEU A 31 -12.88 14.21 -16.47
N ALA A 32 -12.58 14.44 -17.75
CA ALA A 32 -13.51 14.15 -18.85
C ALA A 32 -13.65 12.63 -19.09
N TRP A 33 -12.57 11.84 -18.93
CA TRP A 33 -12.64 10.38 -18.94
C TRP A 33 -13.52 9.83 -17.81
N VAL A 34 -13.41 10.40 -16.61
CA VAL A 34 -14.25 10.04 -15.46
C VAL A 34 -15.72 10.40 -15.67
N ARG A 35 -15.99 11.47 -16.42
CA ARG A 35 -17.33 12.08 -16.53
C ARG A 35 -18.11 11.64 -17.77
N ASP A 36 -17.45 11.23 -18.85
CA ASP A 36 -18.09 10.90 -20.13
C ASP A 36 -18.24 9.39 -20.39
N LEU A 37 -17.94 8.54 -19.38
CA LEU A 37 -18.29 7.13 -19.44
C LEU A 37 -19.79 6.96 -19.13
N PRO A 38 -20.61 6.71 -20.16
CA PRO A 38 -22.03 6.51 -19.96
C PRO A 38 -22.18 5.11 -19.37
N ASN A 39 -22.55 5.06 -18.08
CA ASN A 39 -22.94 3.86 -17.37
C ASN A 39 -21.75 2.96 -16.94
N ARG A 40 -21.40 3.03 -15.64
CA ARG A 40 -20.62 2.05 -14.86
C ARG A 40 -19.38 1.49 -15.54
N ILE A 41 -18.26 2.20 -15.44
CA ILE A 41 -17.02 1.48 -15.15
C ILE A 41 -17.04 1.23 -13.64
N VAL A 42 -17.47 0.02 -13.29
CA VAL A 42 -16.84 -0.74 -12.20
C VAL A 42 -15.35 -0.66 -12.53
N ILE A 43 -14.67 0.34 -11.97
CA ILE A 43 -13.21 0.33 -11.98
C ILE A 43 -12.91 -0.96 -11.26
N ASP A 44 -12.19 -1.84 -11.93
CA ASP A 44 -11.66 -3.06 -11.37
C ASP A 44 -10.69 -2.62 -10.26
N GLU A 45 -11.28 -2.24 -9.12
CA GLU A 45 -10.62 -1.83 -7.89
C GLU A 45 -9.67 -2.95 -7.48
N ASP A 46 -10.01 -4.19 -7.81
CA ASP A 46 -9.17 -5.37 -7.72
C ASP A 46 -7.89 -5.23 -8.57
N ALA A 47 -7.93 -4.80 -9.83
CA ALA A 47 -6.71 -4.72 -10.65
C ALA A 47 -5.71 -3.65 -10.15
N LEU A 48 -6.20 -2.50 -9.68
CA LEU A 48 -5.34 -1.42 -9.17
C LEU A 48 -4.89 -1.66 -7.72
N SER A 49 -5.76 -2.25 -6.89
CA SER A 49 -5.41 -2.72 -5.54
C SER A 49 -4.49 -3.94 -5.58
N VAL A 50 -4.59 -4.82 -6.57
CA VAL A 50 -3.67 -5.95 -6.80
C VAL A 50 -2.31 -5.44 -7.23
N ALA A 51 -2.22 -4.43 -8.10
CA ALA A 51 -0.94 -3.87 -8.52
C ALA A 51 -0.22 -3.09 -7.40
N ILE A 52 -0.92 -2.22 -6.68
CA ILE A 52 -0.35 -1.48 -5.55
C ILE A 52 -0.12 -2.42 -4.35
N GLY A 53 -1.08 -3.31 -4.10
CA GLY A 53 -1.02 -4.34 -3.06
C GLY A 53 0.12 -5.30 -3.27
N SER A 54 0.40 -5.76 -4.49
CA SER A 54 1.55 -6.65 -4.77
C SER A 54 2.90 -5.97 -4.55
N ILE A 55 3.04 -4.68 -4.90
CA ILE A 55 4.28 -3.92 -4.66
C ILE A 55 4.50 -3.73 -3.15
N VAL A 56 3.47 -3.32 -2.42
CA VAL A 56 3.54 -3.21 -0.97
C VAL A 56 3.79 -4.58 -0.35
N THR A 57 3.15 -5.63 -0.88
CA THR A 57 3.27 -6.99 -0.38
C THR A 57 4.71 -7.47 -0.43
N GLU A 58 5.30 -7.34 -1.61
CA GLU A 58 6.68 -7.76 -1.87
C GLU A 58 7.70 -6.92 -1.10
N SER A 59 7.42 -5.63 -0.87
CA SER A 59 8.32 -4.76 -0.09
C SER A 59 8.49 -5.22 1.35
N TYR A 60 7.40 -5.57 2.05
CA TYR A 60 7.49 -6.12 3.40
C TYR A 60 8.03 -7.55 3.40
N ARG A 61 7.73 -8.34 2.37
CA ARG A 61 8.28 -9.69 2.24
C ARG A 61 9.81 -9.65 2.08
N ALA A 62 10.34 -8.68 1.36
CA ALA A 62 11.77 -8.41 1.28
C ALA A 62 12.36 -8.05 2.66
N VAL A 63 11.66 -7.22 3.45
CA VAL A 63 12.08 -6.91 4.84
C VAL A 63 12.12 -8.17 5.71
N PHE A 64 11.11 -9.04 5.63
CA PHE A 64 11.05 -10.27 6.43
C PHE A 64 12.08 -11.33 6.01
N ARG A 65 12.55 -11.31 4.76
CA ARG A 65 13.59 -12.25 4.30
C ARG A 65 15.00 -11.71 4.51
N ASP A 66 15.23 -10.48 4.08
CA ASP A 66 16.58 -9.93 3.89
C ASP A 66 16.88 -8.75 4.81
N GLY A 67 15.87 -8.21 5.52
CA GLY A 67 16.05 -7.15 6.50
C GLY A 67 16.82 -7.61 7.74
N ASP A 68 17.48 -6.67 8.42
CA ASP A 68 18.10 -6.95 9.71
C ASP A 68 17.05 -7.22 10.80
N THR A 69 17.46 -7.89 11.88
CA THR A 69 16.52 -8.34 12.92
C THR A 69 15.84 -7.18 13.66
N ALA A 70 16.49 -6.02 13.78
CA ALA A 70 15.88 -4.85 14.40
C ALA A 70 14.76 -4.27 13.51
N THR A 71 15.02 -4.13 12.20
CA THR A 71 14.01 -3.70 11.23
C THR A 71 12.84 -4.68 11.16
N GLN A 72 13.11 -5.99 11.15
CA GLN A 72 12.06 -7.02 11.18
C GLN A 72 11.17 -6.89 12.43
N ALA A 73 11.76 -6.82 13.62
CA ALA A 73 11.04 -6.69 14.87
C ALA A 73 10.24 -5.37 14.92
N GLN A 74 10.81 -4.28 14.40
CA GLN A 74 10.13 -2.97 14.33
C GLN A 74 8.90 -3.03 13.42
N VAL A 75 9.02 -3.56 12.20
CA VAL A 75 7.88 -3.68 11.28
C VAL A 75 6.78 -4.55 11.88
N LEU A 76 7.14 -5.67 12.50
CA LEU A 76 6.17 -6.55 13.17
C LEU A 76 5.42 -5.83 14.30
N THR A 77 6.14 -5.06 15.13
CA THR A 77 5.58 -4.45 16.34
C THR A 77 4.85 -3.13 16.07
N GLU A 78 5.39 -2.28 15.20
CA GLU A 78 4.89 -0.92 14.99
C GLU A 78 3.92 -0.80 13.83
N GLN A 79 3.93 -1.75 12.88
CA GLN A 79 3.07 -1.71 11.70
C GLN A 79 2.08 -2.86 11.66
N PHE A 80 2.57 -4.10 11.72
CA PHE A 80 1.71 -5.28 11.56
C PHE A 80 0.83 -5.51 12.79
N LEU A 81 1.37 -5.41 14.01
CA LEU A 81 0.60 -5.66 15.22
C LEU A 81 -0.59 -4.68 15.40
N PRO A 82 -0.44 -3.35 15.22
CA PRO A 82 -1.57 -2.44 15.22
C PRO A 82 -2.56 -2.73 14.09
N MET A 83 -2.06 -3.01 12.87
CA MET A 83 -2.90 -3.32 11.71
C MET A 83 -3.80 -4.53 11.96
N VAL A 84 -3.27 -5.63 12.48
CA VAL A 84 -4.09 -6.83 12.77
C VAL A 84 -4.99 -6.66 13.99
N THR A 85 -4.70 -5.70 14.87
CA THR A 85 -5.50 -5.45 16.07
C THR A 85 -6.69 -4.55 15.76
N ASP A 86 -6.46 -3.44 15.06
CA ASP A 86 -7.42 -2.35 14.93
C ASP A 86 -8.23 -2.41 13.62
N ASP A 87 -7.76 -3.14 12.59
CA ASP A 87 -8.40 -3.24 11.28
C ASP A 87 -8.72 -4.69 10.90
N VAL A 88 -9.99 -4.98 10.62
CA VAL A 88 -10.44 -6.30 10.18
C VAL A 88 -9.94 -6.61 8.77
N ALA A 89 -9.95 -5.63 7.87
CA ALA A 89 -9.48 -5.83 6.49
C ALA A 89 -7.96 -6.03 6.46
N GLY A 90 -7.21 -5.22 7.21
CA GLY A 90 -5.77 -5.41 7.43
C GLY A 90 -5.45 -6.77 8.07
N ARG A 91 -6.24 -7.25 9.02
CA ARG A 91 -6.08 -8.58 9.62
C ARG A 91 -6.23 -9.70 8.60
N ASP A 92 -7.28 -9.66 7.79
CA ASP A 92 -7.54 -10.67 6.77
C ASP A 92 -6.45 -10.65 5.69
N TRP A 93 -6.05 -9.47 5.24
CA TRP A 93 -4.93 -9.30 4.30
C TRP A 93 -3.60 -9.85 4.85
N VAL A 94 -3.24 -9.53 6.10
CA VAL A 94 -2.01 -10.06 6.72
C VAL A 94 -2.08 -11.59 6.86
N ARG A 95 -3.25 -12.14 7.19
CA ARG A 95 -3.46 -13.59 7.28
C ARG A 95 -3.24 -14.27 5.92
N ASP A 96 -3.75 -13.69 4.85
CA ASP A 96 -3.71 -14.32 3.53
C ASP A 96 -2.32 -14.17 2.89
N GLU A 97 -1.67 -13.01 3.03
CA GLU A 97 -0.43 -12.71 2.30
C GLU A 97 0.87 -13.04 3.07
N TYR A 98 0.84 -13.02 4.42
CA TYR A 98 2.06 -13.09 5.23
C TYR A 98 2.10 -14.21 6.25
N ARG A 99 1.07 -15.05 6.36
CA ARG A 99 1.03 -16.10 7.39
C ARG A 99 2.25 -17.03 7.35
N ASP A 100 2.68 -17.44 6.17
CA ASP A 100 3.85 -18.33 6.03
C ASP A 100 5.16 -17.62 6.41
N ASP A 101 5.30 -16.33 6.04
CA ASP A 101 6.44 -15.52 6.44
C ASP A 101 6.47 -15.31 7.96
N LEU A 102 5.32 -15.07 8.58
CA LEU A 102 5.18 -14.93 10.04
C LEU A 102 5.49 -16.22 10.78
N LEU A 103 5.04 -17.38 10.29
CA LEU A 103 5.37 -18.69 10.86
C LEU A 103 6.89 -18.97 10.79
N ARG A 104 7.52 -18.64 9.67
CA ARG A 104 8.98 -18.75 9.55
C ARG A 104 9.70 -17.80 10.52
N LEU A 105 9.21 -16.57 10.67
CA LEU A 105 9.80 -15.59 11.58
C LEU A 105 9.58 -15.94 13.06
N SER A 106 8.49 -16.63 13.42
CA SER A 106 8.30 -17.13 14.79
C SER A 106 9.32 -18.18 15.19
N ASP A 107 9.90 -18.89 14.22
CA ASP A 107 11.00 -19.85 14.43
C ASP A 107 12.40 -19.21 14.32
N SER A 108 12.49 -17.88 14.23
CA SER A 108 13.76 -17.16 14.14
C SER A 108 14.63 -17.40 15.38
N SER A 109 15.96 -17.47 15.20
CA SER A 109 16.91 -17.53 16.31
C SER A 109 17.01 -16.23 17.10
N ASP A 110 16.52 -15.12 16.53
CA ASP A 110 16.43 -13.83 17.22
C ASP A 110 15.15 -13.78 18.05
N ALA A 111 15.31 -13.67 19.37
CA ALA A 111 14.18 -13.72 20.31
C ALA A 111 13.20 -12.54 20.14
N ALA A 112 13.67 -11.36 19.70
CA ALA A 112 12.80 -10.21 19.50
C ALA A 112 11.92 -10.41 18.27
N VAL A 113 12.50 -10.89 17.17
CA VAL A 113 11.77 -11.22 15.94
C VAL A 113 10.77 -12.36 16.19
N ALA A 114 11.22 -13.44 16.82
CA ALA A 114 10.37 -14.60 17.12
C ALA A 114 9.17 -14.23 18.00
N SER A 115 9.40 -13.44 19.06
CA SER A 115 8.36 -12.94 19.96
C SER A 115 7.37 -12.02 19.23
N ALA A 116 7.87 -11.07 18.43
CA ALA A 116 7.01 -10.14 17.69
C ALA A 116 6.13 -10.86 16.65
N ALA A 117 6.71 -11.80 15.89
CA ALA A 117 5.95 -12.59 14.91
C ALA A 117 4.89 -13.46 15.58
N SER A 118 5.23 -14.10 16.70
CA SER A 118 4.29 -14.89 17.50
C SER A 118 3.14 -14.04 18.05
N ALA A 119 3.40 -12.81 18.45
CA ALA A 119 2.36 -11.89 18.91
C ALA A 119 1.36 -11.54 17.79
N VAL A 120 1.84 -11.28 16.57
CA VAL A 120 0.99 -11.04 15.40
C VAL A 120 0.16 -12.29 15.10
N LEU A 121 0.77 -13.47 15.04
CA LEU A 121 0.08 -14.74 14.80
C LEU A 121 -1.04 -14.99 15.83
N ALA A 122 -0.78 -14.75 17.11
CA ALA A 122 -1.78 -14.95 18.16
C ALA A 122 -3.01 -14.05 17.99
N VAL A 123 -2.84 -12.83 17.47
CA VAL A 123 -3.98 -11.94 17.15
C VAL A 123 -4.74 -12.45 15.92
N LEU A 124 -4.03 -12.90 14.88
CA LEU A 124 -4.65 -13.48 13.68
C LEU A 124 -5.51 -14.70 14.01
N GLU A 125 -5.01 -15.59 14.87
CA GLU A 125 -5.72 -16.81 15.32
C GLU A 125 -6.97 -16.48 16.14
N ARG A 126 -6.86 -15.55 17.10
CA ARG A 126 -8.01 -15.09 17.89
C ARG A 126 -9.11 -14.46 17.02
N GLY A 127 -8.72 -13.73 15.97
CA GLY A 127 -9.66 -13.19 15.00
C GLY A 127 -10.38 -14.27 14.18
N SER A 128 -9.74 -15.41 13.93
CA SER A 128 -10.32 -16.54 13.19
C SER A 128 -11.39 -17.28 14.02
N ASP A 129 -11.18 -17.42 15.33
CA ASP A 129 -12.12 -18.11 16.23
C ASP A 129 -13.46 -17.37 16.38
N LEU A 130 -13.46 -16.04 16.25
CA LEU A 130 -14.67 -15.21 16.28
C LEU A 130 -15.50 -15.29 15.00
N ALA A 131 -14.93 -15.77 13.89
CA ALA A 131 -15.60 -15.90 12.60
C ALA A 131 -16.22 -17.30 12.37
N ALA A 132 -16.02 -18.25 13.28
CA ALA A 132 -16.62 -19.57 13.19
C ALA A 132 -18.15 -19.49 13.38
N PRO A 133 -18.98 -20.03 12.48
CA PRO A 133 -20.43 -20.03 12.65
C PRO A 133 -20.81 -20.81 13.91
N ILE A 134 -21.56 -20.16 14.81
CA ILE A 134 -22.14 -20.83 15.99
C ILE A 134 -22.97 -22.02 15.47
N PRO A 135 -22.70 -23.25 15.92
CA PRO A 135 -23.52 -24.39 15.54
C PRO A 135 -24.93 -24.17 16.12
N VAL A 136 -25.89 -23.85 15.25
CA VAL A 136 -27.31 -23.84 15.61
C VAL A 136 -27.70 -25.29 15.85
N LYS A 137 -27.96 -25.62 17.11
CA LYS A 137 -28.46 -26.92 17.53
C LYS A 137 -29.98 -26.98 17.41
#